data_AF-V4B317-F1
#
_entry.id   AF-V4B317-F1
#
_cell.length_a   1.000
_cell.length_b   1.000
_cell.length_c   1.000
_cell.angle_alpha   90.00
_cell.angle_beta   90.00
_cell.angle_gamma   90.00
#
_symmetry.space_group_name_H-M   'P 1'
#
loop_
_entity.id
_entity.type
_entity.pdbx_description
1 polymer ?
#
loop_
_entity_poly.entity_id
_entity_poly.type
_entity_poly.pdbx_seq_one_letter_code
_entity_poly.pdbx_strand_id
1 'polypeptide(L)'
;MSTSTVHSRRRDNHMSMSMDLDGDARRARRRQKAIIKQQKLNEQKRLRMAQELQRQLEEVEVKQKELEERGIQVEKDLRESGKDDADLMQEWFNLVHEKNTIVRFESSLMIQARELELEDRQARLNNLLRDRMSIEGGGKEDEQIDEEKKILDELLQVVEQRDSLVAMLEEDRLSLIVFTKRNNYLSLKIKNLTFERCFCRESAEDKDLEQIMLAKGFALSPMSYVKKMKADSMKTDSS
;
A
#
# COMPACT_ATOMS: atom_id res chain seq x y z
N MET A 1 -17.92 25.46 82.43
CA MET A 1 -18.16 24.43 81.39
C MET A 1 -18.08 25.08 80.03
N SER A 2 -17.00 24.89 79.26
CA SER A 2 -16.92 25.20 77.81
C SER A 2 -15.54 24.80 77.27
N THR A 3 -15.30 23.49 77.10
CA THR A 3 -14.08 22.97 76.44
C THR A 3 -14.36 21.84 75.44
N SER A 4 -15.63 21.50 75.13
CA SER A 4 -15.95 20.37 74.25
C SER A 4 -16.10 20.70 72.75
N THR A 5 -16.35 21.96 72.37
CA THR A 5 -16.73 22.28 70.98
C THR A 5 -15.55 22.26 69.98
N VAL A 6 -14.32 22.52 70.44
CA VAL A 6 -13.12 22.57 69.56
C VAL A 6 -12.58 21.16 69.25
N HIS A 7 -12.75 20.20 70.17
CA HIS A 7 -12.29 18.82 69.99
C HIS A 7 -13.20 17.96 69.09
N SER A 8 -14.46 18.36 68.90
CA SER A 8 -15.38 17.69 67.95
C SER A 8 -15.06 18.10 66.52
N ARG A 9 -14.95 19.41 66.24
CA ARG A 9 -14.62 19.93 64.89
C ARG A 9 -13.28 19.43 64.35
N ARG A 10 -12.27 19.24 65.20
CA ARG A 10 -10.98 18.64 64.80
C ARG A 10 -11.09 17.17 64.41
N ARG A 11 -11.94 16.39 65.08
CA ARG A 11 -12.18 14.97 64.75
C ARG A 11 -13.04 14.82 63.49
N ASP A 12 -14.03 15.69 63.31
CA ASP A 12 -14.90 15.69 62.13
C ASP A 12 -14.12 16.09 60.86
N ASN A 13 -13.22 17.08 60.93
CA ASN A 13 -12.30 17.41 59.84
C ASN A 13 -11.30 16.28 59.55
N HIS A 14 -10.76 15.62 60.58
CA HIS A 14 -9.82 14.50 60.40
C HIS A 14 -10.50 13.27 59.77
N MET A 15 -11.75 12.98 60.13
CA MET A 15 -12.55 11.90 59.52
C MET A 15 -12.97 12.23 58.08
N SER A 16 -13.37 13.48 57.79
CA SER A 16 -13.66 13.93 56.42
C SER A 16 -12.42 13.79 55.54
N MET A 17 -11.27 14.29 55.98
CA MET A 17 -10.03 14.23 55.21
C MET A 17 -9.52 12.80 55.02
N SER A 18 -9.71 11.92 56.02
CA SER A 18 -9.43 10.49 55.89
C SER A 18 -10.35 9.76 54.90
N MET A 19 -11.63 10.12 54.83
CA MET A 19 -12.57 9.57 53.84
C MET A 19 -12.27 10.06 52.41
N ASP A 20 -11.88 11.33 52.27
CA ASP A 20 -11.53 11.93 50.96
C ASP A 20 -10.25 11.33 50.38
N LEU A 21 -9.22 11.11 51.20
CA LEU A 21 -7.98 10.42 50.80
C LEU A 21 -8.21 8.96 50.40
N ASP A 22 -9.10 8.25 51.10
CA ASP A 22 -9.44 6.86 50.78
C ASP A 22 -10.31 6.76 49.50
N GLY A 23 -11.13 7.78 49.23
CA GLY A 23 -11.83 7.96 47.96
C GLY A 23 -10.88 8.22 46.79
N ASP A 24 -9.88 9.09 46.96
CA ASP A 24 -8.87 9.39 45.95
C ASP A 24 -7.94 8.21 45.67
N ALA A 25 -7.51 7.48 46.69
CA ALA A 25 -6.73 6.26 46.51
C ALA A 25 -7.50 5.19 45.71
N ARG A 26 -8.81 5.03 45.95
CA ARG A 26 -9.67 4.13 45.17
C ARG A 26 -9.83 4.60 43.73
N ARG A 27 -9.99 5.91 43.48
CA ARG A 27 -10.04 6.49 42.13
C ARG A 27 -8.71 6.27 41.38
N ALA A 28 -7.57 6.51 42.02
CA ALA A 28 -6.24 6.29 41.46
C ALA A 28 -6.00 4.81 41.09
N ARG A 29 -6.36 3.87 41.98
CA ARG A 29 -6.28 2.42 41.69
C ARG A 29 -7.15 2.01 40.50
N ARG A 30 -8.36 2.57 40.36
CA ARG A 30 -9.24 2.32 39.20
C ARG A 30 -8.63 2.85 37.90
N ARG A 31 -8.05 4.05 37.92
CA ARG A 31 -7.35 4.63 36.76
C ARG A 31 -6.14 3.78 36.35
N GLN A 32 -5.33 3.35 37.31
CA GLN A 32 -4.16 2.49 37.04
C GLN A 32 -4.58 1.15 36.42
N LYS A 33 -5.64 0.52 36.94
CA LYS A 33 -6.20 -0.70 36.35
C LYS A 33 -6.71 -0.49 34.93
N ALA A 34 -7.34 0.66 34.64
CA ALA A 34 -7.80 0.99 33.30
C ALA A 34 -6.62 1.18 32.32
N ILE A 35 -5.54 1.83 32.74
CA ILE A 35 -4.31 2.01 31.94
C ILE A 35 -3.69 0.65 31.61
N ILE A 36 -3.51 -0.22 32.61
CA ILE A 36 -2.94 -1.57 32.39
C ILE A 36 -3.83 -2.39 31.46
N LYS A 37 -5.16 -2.34 31.62
CA LYS A 37 -6.10 -3.02 30.73
C LYS A 37 -5.95 -2.51 29.29
N GLN A 38 -5.85 -1.19 29.11
CA GLN A 38 -5.68 -0.59 27.79
C GLN A 38 -4.35 -0.98 27.15
N GLN A 39 -3.26 -1.00 27.92
CA GLN A 39 -1.94 -1.44 27.46
C GLN A 39 -1.98 -2.87 26.93
N LYS A 40 -2.58 -3.80 27.71
CA LYS A 40 -2.74 -5.20 27.28
C LYS A 40 -3.57 -5.34 26.01
N LEU A 41 -4.64 -4.55 25.88
CA LEU A 41 -5.45 -4.56 24.65
C LEU A 41 -4.66 -4.04 23.45
N ASN A 42 -3.87 -2.99 23.62
CA ASN A 42 -3.04 -2.44 22.55
C ASN A 42 -1.93 -3.41 22.14
N GLU A 43 -1.30 -4.08 23.10
CA GLU A 43 -0.32 -5.13 22.85
C GLU A 43 -0.94 -6.31 22.07
N GLN A 44 -2.10 -6.80 22.49
CA GLN A 44 -2.83 -7.84 21.75
C GLN A 44 -3.24 -7.40 20.34
N LYS A 45 -3.57 -6.11 20.13
CA LYS A 45 -3.83 -5.59 18.78
C LYS A 45 -2.57 -5.60 17.92
N ARG A 46 -1.43 -5.17 18.46
CA ARG A 46 -0.15 -5.21 17.74
C ARG A 46 0.25 -6.63 17.37
N LEU A 47 0.11 -7.59 18.30
CA LEU A 47 0.39 -9.00 18.02
C LEU A 47 -0.48 -9.56 16.89
N ARG A 48 -1.79 -9.28 16.90
CA ARG A 48 -2.69 -9.71 15.82
C ARG A 48 -2.34 -9.06 14.48
N MET A 49 -1.97 -7.78 14.50
CA MET A 49 -1.55 -7.08 13.29
C MET A 49 -0.24 -7.66 12.73
N ALA A 50 0.73 -7.99 13.59
CA ALA A 50 1.98 -8.63 13.18
C ALA A 50 1.73 -10.01 12.54
N GLN A 51 0.82 -10.80 13.12
CA GLN A 51 0.44 -12.10 12.56
C GLN A 51 -0.22 -11.96 11.19
N GLU A 52 -1.11 -10.99 11.01
CA GLU A 52 -1.75 -10.77 9.71
C GLU A 52 -0.76 -10.26 8.66
N LEU A 53 0.14 -9.34 9.03
CA LEU A 53 1.19 -8.88 8.12
C LEU A 53 2.12 -10.03 7.69
N GLN A 54 2.52 -10.88 8.63
CA GLN A 54 3.33 -12.07 8.34
C GLN A 54 2.62 -13.01 7.37
N ARG A 55 1.33 -13.29 7.61
CA ARG A 55 0.50 -14.12 6.74
C ARG A 55 0.42 -13.53 5.32
N GLN A 56 0.25 -12.21 5.19
CA GLN A 56 0.18 -11.54 3.89
C GLN A 56 1.53 -11.55 3.16
N LEU A 57 2.66 -11.43 3.87
CA LEU A 57 4.00 -11.59 3.29
C LEU A 57 4.21 -13.01 2.75
N GLU A 58 3.80 -14.03 3.49
CA GLU A 58 3.84 -15.42 3.03
C GLU A 58 2.98 -15.65 1.76
N GLU A 59 1.78 -15.04 1.70
CA GLU A 59 0.96 -15.07 0.48
C GLU A 59 1.64 -14.39 -0.71
N VAL A 60 2.36 -13.30 -0.47
CA VAL A 60 3.16 -12.62 -1.49
C VAL A 60 4.28 -13.52 -2.00
N GLU A 61 5.02 -14.18 -1.12
CA GLU A 61 6.09 -15.11 -1.50
C GLU A 61 5.58 -16.25 -2.38
N VAL A 62 4.42 -16.82 -2.04
CA VAL A 62 3.79 -17.87 -2.86
C VAL A 62 3.41 -17.32 -4.24
N LYS A 63 2.77 -16.15 -4.31
CA LYS A 63 2.41 -15.51 -5.58
C LYS A 63 3.64 -15.16 -6.44
N GLN A 64 4.75 -14.75 -5.82
CA GLN A 64 5.98 -14.49 -6.55
C GLN A 64 6.50 -15.74 -7.24
N LYS A 65 6.51 -16.89 -6.54
CA LYS A 65 6.90 -18.18 -7.12
C LYS A 65 5.99 -18.59 -8.28
N GLU A 66 4.67 -18.47 -8.11
CA GLU A 66 3.71 -18.76 -9.19
C GLU A 66 3.93 -17.87 -10.43
N LEU A 67 4.18 -16.58 -10.22
CA LEU A 67 4.48 -15.63 -11.31
C LEU A 67 5.85 -15.87 -11.96
N GLU A 68 6.82 -16.37 -11.21
CA GLU A 68 8.11 -16.80 -11.74
C GLU A 68 7.99 -18.04 -12.62
N GLU A 69 7.27 -19.06 -12.16
CA GLU A 69 7.02 -20.28 -12.93
C GLU A 69 6.26 -19.97 -14.23
N ARG A 70 5.18 -19.19 -14.17
CA ARG A 70 4.47 -18.70 -15.36
C ARG A 70 5.38 -17.88 -16.27
N GLY A 71 6.23 -17.02 -15.70
CA GLY A 71 7.20 -16.21 -16.43
C GLY A 71 8.21 -17.03 -17.21
N ILE A 72 8.75 -18.10 -16.60
CA ILE A 72 9.68 -19.02 -17.25
C ILE A 72 8.99 -19.71 -18.44
N GLN A 73 7.74 -20.15 -18.28
CA GLN A 73 6.98 -20.81 -19.34
C GLN A 73 6.74 -19.85 -20.53
N VAL A 74 6.27 -18.63 -20.27
CA VAL A 74 6.04 -17.63 -21.31
C VAL A 74 7.33 -17.23 -22.02
N GLU A 75 8.45 -17.11 -21.30
CA GLU A 75 9.75 -16.83 -21.91
C GLU A 75 10.21 -17.98 -22.81
N LYS A 76 10.02 -19.23 -22.37
CA LYS A 76 10.33 -20.42 -23.16
C LYS A 76 9.51 -20.44 -24.45
N ASP A 77 8.20 -20.23 -24.34
CA ASP A 77 7.29 -20.25 -25.49
C ASP A 77 7.63 -19.14 -26.48
N LEU A 78 7.94 -17.92 -26.01
CA LEU A 78 8.41 -16.80 -26.86
C LEU A 78 9.73 -17.09 -27.59
N ARG A 79 10.61 -17.92 -27.02
CA ARG A 79 11.86 -18.35 -27.68
C ARG A 79 11.61 -19.39 -28.76
N GLU A 80 10.60 -20.25 -28.58
CA GLU A 80 10.26 -21.34 -29.50
C GLU A 80 9.35 -20.90 -30.65
N SER A 81 8.38 -20.01 -30.40
CA SER A 81 7.41 -19.51 -31.40
C SER A 81 7.91 -18.31 -32.21
N GLY A 82 8.94 -17.61 -31.73
CA GLY A 82 9.41 -16.34 -32.29
C GLY A 82 8.59 -15.14 -31.79
N LYS A 83 9.22 -13.96 -31.75
CA LYS A 83 8.71 -12.73 -31.09
C LYS A 83 7.43 -12.11 -31.71
N ASP A 84 6.78 -12.76 -32.66
CA ASP A 84 5.64 -12.22 -33.42
C ASP A 84 4.28 -12.78 -32.96
N ASP A 85 4.25 -13.65 -31.94
CA ASP A 85 3.00 -14.10 -31.33
C ASP A 85 2.41 -13.02 -30.41
N ALA A 86 1.37 -12.35 -30.90
CA ALA A 86 0.70 -11.25 -30.22
C ALA A 86 0.05 -11.67 -28.89
N ASP A 87 -0.41 -12.92 -28.79
CA ASP A 87 -1.08 -13.44 -27.59
C ASP A 87 -0.05 -13.72 -26.48
N LEU A 88 1.10 -14.32 -26.82
CA LEU A 88 2.20 -14.51 -25.88
C LEU A 88 2.79 -13.19 -25.39
N MET A 89 2.90 -12.19 -26.26
CA MET A 89 3.35 -10.85 -25.86
C MET A 89 2.35 -10.18 -24.91
N GLN A 90 1.05 -10.36 -25.13
CA GLN A 90 0.01 -9.84 -24.23
C GLN A 90 0.09 -10.52 -22.85
N GLU A 91 0.27 -11.84 -22.80
CA GLU A 91 0.45 -12.58 -21.55
C GLU A 91 1.74 -12.15 -20.81
N TRP A 92 2.83 -11.92 -21.55
CA TRP A 92 4.04 -11.37 -20.97
C TRP A 92 3.83 -9.97 -20.35
N PHE A 93 3.09 -9.07 -21.02
CA PHE A 93 2.74 -7.76 -20.43
C PHE A 93 1.90 -7.90 -19.16
N ASN A 94 0.95 -8.84 -19.13
CA ASN A 94 0.13 -9.12 -17.96
C ASN A 94 1.01 -9.61 -16.80
N LEU A 95 1.92 -10.56 -17.06
CA LEU A 95 2.87 -11.06 -16.06
C LEU A 95 3.77 -9.96 -15.49
N VAL A 96 4.30 -9.08 -16.34
CA VAL A 96 5.11 -7.94 -15.89
C VAL A 96 4.27 -6.99 -15.02
N HIS A 97 3.02 -6.75 -15.37
CA HIS A 97 2.11 -5.92 -14.59
C HIS A 97 1.77 -6.55 -13.23
N GLU A 98 1.44 -7.84 -13.21
CA GLU A 98 1.18 -8.61 -12.00
C GLU A 98 2.40 -8.62 -11.07
N LYS A 99 3.60 -8.92 -11.60
CA LYS A 99 4.85 -8.86 -10.81
C LYS A 99 5.10 -7.48 -10.21
N ASN A 100 4.92 -6.41 -10.99
CA ASN A 100 5.07 -5.04 -10.48
C ASN A 100 4.06 -4.73 -9.37
N THR A 101 2.84 -5.25 -9.47
CA THR A 101 1.80 -5.07 -8.45
C THR A 101 2.16 -5.81 -7.16
N ILE A 102 2.64 -7.05 -7.27
CA ILE A 102 3.07 -7.85 -6.12
C ILE A 102 4.26 -7.22 -5.40
N VAL A 103 5.28 -6.77 -6.13
CA VAL A 103 6.46 -6.10 -5.53
C VAL A 103 6.06 -4.81 -4.79
N ARG A 104 5.12 -4.04 -5.33
CA ARG A 104 4.59 -2.85 -4.65
C ARG A 104 3.81 -3.21 -3.39
N PHE A 105 3.00 -4.27 -3.45
CA PHE A 105 2.25 -4.74 -2.30
C PHE A 105 3.19 -5.25 -1.20
N GLU A 106 4.21 -6.03 -1.55
CA GLU A 106 5.29 -6.45 -0.64
C GLU A 106 5.97 -5.26 0.05
N SER A 107 6.37 -4.25 -0.72
CA SER A 107 7.01 -3.03 -0.20
C SER A 107 6.09 -2.33 0.81
N SER A 108 4.79 -2.23 0.51
CA SER A 108 3.80 -1.68 1.45
C SER A 108 3.70 -2.50 2.74
N LEU A 109 3.73 -3.83 2.67
CA LEU A 109 3.70 -4.70 3.84
C LEU A 109 4.97 -4.55 4.69
N MET A 110 6.14 -4.43 4.05
CA MET A 110 7.40 -4.21 4.73
C MET A 110 7.42 -2.88 5.50
N ILE A 111 6.85 -1.82 4.93
CA ILE A 111 6.71 -0.53 5.61
C ILE A 111 5.75 -0.64 6.81
N GLN A 112 4.61 -1.32 6.65
CA GLN A 112 3.67 -1.55 7.75
C GLN A 112 4.30 -2.39 8.88
N ALA A 113 5.06 -3.43 8.54
CA ALA A 113 5.80 -4.22 9.50
C ALA A 113 6.80 -3.36 10.26
N ARG A 114 7.55 -2.50 9.56
CA ARG A 114 8.51 -1.61 10.19
C ARG A 114 7.84 -0.56 11.08
N GLU A 115 6.71 0.01 10.68
CA GLU A 115 5.94 0.92 11.53
C GLU A 115 5.49 0.21 12.80
N LEU A 116 4.97 -1.03 12.69
CA LEU A 116 4.51 -1.81 13.82
C LEU A 116 5.64 -2.12 14.83
N GLU A 117 6.86 -2.42 14.35
CA GLU A 117 8.04 -2.58 15.18
C GLU A 117 8.38 -1.30 15.96
N LEU A 118 8.29 -0.14 15.30
CA LEU A 118 8.56 1.16 15.91
C LEU A 118 7.49 1.51 16.95
N GLU A 119 6.22 1.24 16.68
CA GLU A 119 5.14 1.41 17.65
C GLU A 119 5.34 0.54 18.89
N ASP A 120 5.79 -0.70 18.71
CA ASP A 120 6.06 -1.61 19.81
C ASP A 120 7.29 -1.17 20.63
N ARG A 121 8.35 -0.71 19.96
CA ARG A 121 9.52 -0.09 20.62
C ARG A 121 9.11 1.17 21.39
N GLN A 122 8.33 2.06 20.78
CA GLN A 122 7.80 3.26 21.42
C GLN A 122 6.95 2.91 22.65
N ALA A 123 6.12 1.87 22.58
CA ALA A 123 5.32 1.43 23.72
C ALA A 123 6.18 0.92 24.88
N ARG A 124 7.22 0.12 24.60
CA ARG A 124 8.18 -0.34 25.62
C ARG A 124 8.91 0.81 26.30
N LEU A 125 9.46 1.75 25.53
CA LEU A 125 10.18 2.91 26.05
C LEU A 125 9.27 3.81 26.90
N ASN A 126 8.03 4.03 26.48
CA ASN A 126 7.07 4.80 27.26
C ASN A 126 6.69 4.13 28.59
N ASN A 127 6.54 2.80 28.60
CA ASN A 127 6.28 2.07 29.84
C ASN A 127 7.47 2.16 30.79
N LEU A 128 8.68 1.94 30.28
CA LEU A 128 9.92 2.08 31.05
C LEU A 128 10.05 3.48 31.67
N LEU A 129 9.80 4.54 30.87
CA LEU A 129 9.82 5.91 31.35
C LEU A 129 8.77 6.16 32.45
N ARG A 130 7.54 5.65 32.29
CA ARG A 130 6.48 5.76 33.30
C ARG A 130 6.86 5.06 34.61
N ASP A 131 7.44 3.87 34.53
CA ASP A 131 7.86 3.11 35.70
C ASP A 131 8.98 3.85 36.45
N ARG A 132 9.96 4.42 35.73
CA ARG A 132 11.02 5.25 36.31
C ARG A 132 10.49 6.52 36.96
N MET A 133 9.64 7.28 36.27
CA MET A 133 9.05 8.51 36.81
C MET A 133 8.10 8.26 37.99
N SER A 134 7.59 7.04 38.17
CA SER A 134 6.74 6.70 39.31
C SER A 134 7.50 6.58 40.64
N ILE A 135 8.84 6.56 40.59
CA ILE A 135 9.72 6.57 41.75
C ILE A 135 9.91 8.03 42.20
N GLU A 136 8.91 8.59 42.88
CA GLU A 136 9.03 9.88 43.57
C GLU A 136 9.16 9.63 45.08
N GLY A 137 10.39 9.59 45.59
CA GLY A 137 10.64 9.34 47.01
C GLY A 137 12.11 9.52 47.40
N GLY A 138 12.55 10.78 47.49
CA GLY A 138 13.95 11.17 47.67
C GLY A 138 14.49 11.79 46.38
N GLY A 139 15.21 12.91 46.47
CA GLY A 139 15.68 13.66 45.30
C GLY A 139 16.28 12.73 44.23
N LYS A 140 15.82 12.86 42.99
CA LYS A 140 16.35 12.07 41.87
C LYS A 140 17.85 12.26 41.81
N GLU A 141 18.59 11.17 41.88
CA GLU A 141 20.03 11.18 41.69
C GLU A 141 20.33 11.57 40.24
N ASP A 142 21.46 12.24 39.99
CA ASP A 142 21.85 12.66 38.64
C ASP A 142 21.88 11.47 37.66
N GLU A 143 22.24 10.27 38.15
CA GLU A 143 22.19 9.02 37.39
C GLU A 143 20.76 8.66 36.92
N GLN A 144 19.74 8.84 37.75
CA GLN A 144 18.34 8.56 37.39
C GLN A 144 17.84 9.55 36.34
N ILE A 145 18.25 10.81 36.45
CA ILE A 145 17.92 11.84 35.46
C ILE A 145 18.59 11.51 34.12
N ASP A 146 19.84 11.05 34.13
CA ASP A 146 20.54 10.68 32.90
C ASP A 146 19.99 9.40 32.25
N GLU A 147 19.49 8.44 33.03
CA GLU A 147 18.73 7.31 32.49
C GLU A 147 17.41 7.73 31.84
N GLU A 148 16.64 8.63 32.46
CA GLU A 148 15.41 9.18 31.87
C GLU A 148 15.71 9.92 30.56
N LYS A 149 16.80 10.70 30.49
CA LYS A 149 17.24 11.36 29.25
C LYS A 149 17.57 10.36 28.15
N LYS A 150 18.30 9.27 28.45
CA LYS A 150 18.61 8.23 27.46
C LYS A 150 17.34 7.62 26.86
N ILE A 151 16.32 7.37 27.69
CA ILE A 151 15.04 6.83 27.20
C ILE A 151 14.34 7.85 26.28
N LEU A 152 14.41 9.14 26.61
CA LEU A 152 13.85 10.20 25.77
C LEU A 152 14.60 10.34 24.44
N ASP A 153 15.93 10.24 24.45
CA ASP A 153 16.75 10.26 23.23
C ASP A 153 16.41 9.08 22.30
N GLU A 154 16.21 7.88 22.87
CA GLU A 154 15.74 6.73 22.09
C GLU A 154 14.31 6.92 21.54
N LEU A 155 13.42 7.55 22.30
CA LEU A 155 12.08 7.90 21.80
C LEU A 155 12.14 8.88 20.62
N LEU A 156 13.06 9.86 20.66
CA LEU A 156 13.29 10.78 19.54
C LEU A 156 13.80 10.04 18.29
N GLN A 157 14.73 9.10 18.46
CA GLN A 157 15.19 8.26 17.34
C GLN A 157 14.04 7.45 16.72
N VAL A 158 13.11 6.94 17.53
CA VAL A 158 11.93 6.23 17.00
C VAL A 158 11.04 7.16 16.17
N VAL A 159 10.84 8.41 16.61
CA VAL A 159 10.07 9.40 15.83
C VAL A 159 10.77 9.72 14.51
N GLU A 160 12.08 9.96 14.53
CA GLU A 160 12.87 10.21 13.32
C GLU A 160 12.81 9.03 12.34
N GLN A 161 12.87 7.80 12.84
CA GLN A 161 12.70 6.61 12.01
C GLN A 161 11.30 6.53 11.38
N ARG A 162 10.24 6.93 12.09
CA ARG A 162 8.89 7.01 11.51
C ARG A 162 8.78 8.10 10.46
N ASP A 163 9.39 9.26 10.69
CA ASP A 163 9.41 10.36 9.71
C ASP A 163 10.11 9.93 8.42
N SER A 164 11.20 9.16 8.52
CA SER A 164 11.86 8.55 7.37
C SER A 164 10.96 7.56 6.61
N LEU A 165 10.16 6.74 7.31
CA LEU A 165 9.19 5.85 6.66
C LEU A 165 8.13 6.63 5.89
N VAL A 166 7.62 7.72 6.46
CA VAL A 166 6.65 8.60 5.80
C VAL A 166 7.25 9.23 4.54
N ALA A 167 8.50 9.66 4.61
CA ALA A 167 9.21 10.20 3.44
C ALA A 167 9.37 9.15 2.32
N MET A 168 9.75 7.92 2.66
CA MET A 168 9.84 6.82 1.69
C MET A 168 8.48 6.49 1.06
N LEU A 169 7.39 6.48 1.84
CA LEU A 169 6.03 6.27 1.31
C LEU A 169 5.61 7.36 0.32
N GLU A 170 5.96 8.61 0.59
CA GLU A 170 5.66 9.72 -0.30
C GLU A 170 6.48 9.64 -1.60
N GLU A 171 7.76 9.25 -1.51
CA GLU A 171 8.59 8.97 -2.68
C GLU A 171 8.01 7.83 -3.52
N ASP A 172 7.61 6.72 -2.90
CA ASP A 172 6.97 5.58 -3.58
C ASP A 172 5.65 5.97 -4.25
N ARG A 173 4.86 6.84 -3.61
CA ARG A 173 3.63 7.40 -4.19
C ARG A 173 3.92 8.21 -5.44
N LEU A 174 4.92 9.09 -5.40
CA LEU A 174 5.33 9.90 -6.55
C LEU A 174 5.89 9.02 -7.68
N SER A 175 6.68 8.02 -7.33
CA SER A 175 7.21 7.00 -8.25
C SER A 175 6.09 6.21 -8.93
N LEU A 176 5.04 5.79 -8.20
CA LEU A 176 3.86 5.13 -8.76
C LEU A 176 3.14 5.99 -9.81
N ILE A 177 3.00 7.30 -9.56
CA ILE A 177 2.36 8.22 -10.50
C ILE A 177 3.18 8.30 -11.80
N VAL A 178 4.50 8.44 -11.69
CA VAL A 178 5.40 8.50 -12.85
C VAL A 178 5.39 7.19 -13.63
N PHE A 179 5.48 6.06 -12.92
CA PHE A 179 5.44 4.73 -13.52
C PHE A 179 4.13 4.47 -14.24
N THR A 180 2.98 4.75 -13.61
CA THR A 180 1.65 4.59 -14.21
C THR A 180 1.49 5.46 -15.45
N LYS A 181 1.94 6.72 -15.39
CA LYS A 181 1.95 7.61 -16.57
C LYS A 181 2.80 7.04 -17.70
N ARG A 182 4.00 6.55 -17.39
CA ARG A 182 4.91 5.92 -18.36
C ARG A 182 4.33 4.63 -18.94
N ASN A 183 3.73 3.77 -18.13
CA ASN A 183 3.12 2.51 -18.58
C ASN A 183 1.89 2.75 -19.45
N ASN A 184 1.02 3.69 -19.07
CA ASN A 184 -0.10 4.12 -19.90
C ASN A 184 0.38 4.71 -21.24
N TYR A 185 1.42 5.53 -21.21
CA TYR A 185 2.05 6.06 -22.43
C TYR A 185 2.62 4.95 -23.32
N LEU A 186 3.36 3.99 -22.76
CA LEU A 186 3.89 2.84 -23.51
C LEU A 186 2.76 1.97 -24.09
N SER A 187 1.73 1.66 -23.32
CA SER A 187 0.57 0.89 -23.79
C SER A 187 -0.13 1.59 -24.96
N LEU A 188 -0.37 2.90 -24.84
CA LEU A 188 -0.96 3.70 -25.92
C LEU A 188 -0.05 3.74 -27.17
N LYS A 189 1.27 3.85 -26.96
CA LYS A 189 2.25 3.88 -28.06
C LYS A 189 2.35 2.52 -28.78
N ILE A 190 2.30 1.41 -28.05
CA ILE A 190 2.28 0.06 -28.63
C ILE A 190 0.99 -0.17 -29.43
N LYS A 191 -0.16 0.26 -28.91
CA LYS A 191 -1.46 0.21 -29.62
C LYS A 191 -1.43 1.05 -30.91
N ASN A 192 -0.84 2.24 -30.88
CA ASN A 192 -0.69 3.07 -32.08
C ASN A 192 0.29 2.47 -33.09
N LEU A 193 1.43 1.93 -32.64
CA LEU A 193 2.41 1.26 -33.51
C LEU A 193 1.84 0.00 -34.17
N THR A 194 1.02 -0.78 -33.45
CA THR A 194 0.33 -1.96 -33.99
C THR A 194 -0.75 -1.54 -35.00
N PHE A 195 -1.49 -0.46 -34.73
CA PHE A 195 -2.44 0.13 -35.69
C PHE A 195 -1.73 0.62 -36.97
N GLU A 196 -0.64 1.38 -36.85
CA GLU A 196 0.15 1.85 -38.00
C GLU A 196 0.75 0.70 -38.82
N ARG A 197 1.26 -0.35 -38.15
CA ARG A 197 1.74 -1.57 -38.83
C ARG A 197 0.63 -2.29 -39.57
N CYS A 198 -0.56 -2.41 -38.97
CA CYS A 198 -1.70 -3.07 -39.59
C CYS A 198 -2.17 -2.30 -40.84
N PHE A 199 -2.25 -0.97 -40.74
CA PHE A 199 -2.58 -0.10 -41.88
C PHE A 199 -1.55 -0.17 -43.01
N CYS A 200 -0.25 -0.22 -42.68
CA CYS A 200 0.80 -0.36 -43.69
C CYS A 200 0.77 -1.74 -44.36
N ARG A 201 0.40 -2.78 -43.62
CA ARG A 201 0.27 -4.15 -44.15
C ARG A 201 -0.94 -4.27 -45.08
N GLU A 202 -2.11 -3.78 -44.67
CA GLU A 202 -3.29 -3.70 -45.53
C GLU A 202 -3.00 -2.90 -46.81
N SER A 203 -2.36 -1.74 -46.69
CA SER A 203 -1.99 -0.93 -47.88
C SER A 203 -0.98 -1.63 -48.80
N ALA A 204 -0.10 -2.48 -48.27
CA ALA A 204 0.84 -3.27 -49.07
C ALA A 204 0.14 -4.45 -49.76
N GLU A 205 -0.74 -5.15 -49.04
CA GLU A 205 -1.55 -6.26 -49.55
C GLU A 205 -2.53 -5.78 -50.65
N ASP A 206 -3.10 -4.58 -50.50
CA ASP A 206 -3.93 -3.93 -51.53
C ASP A 206 -3.14 -3.60 -52.80
N LYS A 207 -1.90 -3.12 -52.67
CA LYS A 207 -1.00 -2.82 -53.82
C LYS A 207 -0.54 -4.07 -54.54
N ASP A 208 -0.29 -5.15 -53.82
CA ASP A 208 0.07 -6.44 -54.40
C ASP A 208 -1.11 -7.07 -55.14
N LEU A 209 -2.33 -6.98 -54.60
CA LEU A 209 -3.55 -7.37 -55.31
C LEU A 209 -3.78 -6.52 -56.56
N GLU A 210 -3.57 -5.21 -56.48
CA GLU A 210 -3.69 -4.30 -57.62
C GLU A 210 -2.69 -4.66 -58.74
N GLN A 211 -1.44 -4.94 -58.39
CA GLN A 211 -0.43 -5.42 -59.35
C GLN A 211 -0.80 -6.78 -59.96
N ILE A 212 -1.27 -7.74 -59.17
CA ILE A 212 -1.71 -9.06 -59.65
C ILE A 212 -2.92 -8.93 -60.59
N MET A 213 -3.87 -8.05 -60.26
CA MET A 213 -5.05 -7.79 -61.09
C MET A 213 -4.66 -7.14 -62.42
N LEU A 214 -3.77 -6.14 -62.40
CA LEU A 214 -3.24 -5.50 -63.61
C LEU A 214 -2.46 -6.48 -64.51
N ALA A 215 -1.61 -7.33 -63.92
CA ALA A 215 -0.85 -8.35 -64.66
C ALA A 215 -1.75 -9.41 -65.31
N LYS A 216 -2.92 -9.69 -64.71
CA LYS A 216 -3.95 -10.58 -65.28
C LYS A 216 -4.91 -9.89 -66.25
N GLY A 217 -4.68 -8.60 -66.57
CA GLY A 217 -5.48 -7.84 -67.53
C GLY A 217 -6.81 -7.33 -66.99
N PHE A 218 -7.02 -7.33 -65.67
CA PHE A 218 -8.19 -6.71 -65.06
C PHE A 218 -7.94 -5.21 -64.84
N ALA A 219 -8.68 -4.34 -65.54
CA ALA A 219 -8.61 -2.89 -65.35
C ALA A 219 -9.67 -2.44 -64.33
N LEU A 220 -9.24 -1.87 -63.20
CA LEU A 220 -10.13 -1.16 -62.29
C LEU A 220 -10.39 0.25 -62.86
N SER A 221 -11.57 0.44 -63.46
CA SER A 221 -12.14 1.79 -63.50
C SER A 221 -12.67 2.09 -62.10
N PRO A 222 -12.34 3.24 -61.47
CA PRO A 222 -12.83 3.57 -60.13
C PRO A 222 -14.36 3.64 -60.10
N MET A 223 -15.01 2.54 -59.74
CA MET A 223 -16.42 2.53 -59.43
C MET A 223 -16.60 3.23 -58.10
N SER A 224 -16.90 4.54 -58.14
CA SER A 224 -17.34 5.24 -56.95
C SER A 224 -18.57 4.52 -56.40
N TYR A 225 -18.51 4.12 -55.15
CA TYR A 225 -19.57 3.39 -54.42
C TYR A 225 -20.94 4.11 -54.53
N VAL A 226 -20.91 5.42 -54.79
CA VAL A 226 -22.06 6.32 -55.01
C VAL A 226 -22.83 6.02 -56.30
N LYS A 227 -22.20 5.51 -57.37
CA LYS A 227 -22.91 5.21 -58.64
C LYS A 227 -23.72 3.91 -58.59
N LYS A 228 -23.33 2.94 -57.75
CA LYS A 228 -24.00 1.63 -57.68
C LYS A 228 -25.37 1.72 -57.00
N MET A 229 -25.47 2.53 -55.93
CA MET A 229 -26.74 2.81 -55.24
C MET A 229 -27.78 3.50 -56.15
N LYS A 230 -27.35 4.41 -57.05
CA LYS A 230 -28.24 5.08 -58.00
C LYS A 230 -28.70 4.18 -59.16
N ALA A 231 -27.90 3.19 -59.54
CA ALA A 231 -28.26 2.25 -60.61
C ALA A 231 -29.30 1.23 -60.15
N ASP A 232 -29.25 0.83 -58.87
CA ASP A 232 -30.18 -0.14 -58.29
C ASP A 232 -31.52 0.50 -57.90
N SER A 233 -31.56 1.80 -57.57
CA SER A 233 -32.81 2.53 -57.30
C SER A 233 -33.61 2.90 -58.55
N MET A 234 -33.03 2.83 -59.75
CA MET A 234 -33.73 3.13 -61.01
C MET A 234 -34.25 1.87 -61.73
N LYS A 235 -34.01 0.67 -61.18
CA LYS A 235 -34.51 -0.60 -61.75
C LYS A 235 -35.81 -1.11 -61.12
N THR A 236 -36.32 -0.45 -60.06
CA THR A 236 -37.54 -0.89 -59.36
C THR A 236 -38.83 -0.20 -59.83
N ASP A 237 -38.74 0.79 -60.71
CA ASP A 237 -39.92 1.55 -61.19
C ASP A 237 -40.30 1.22 -62.65
N SER A 238 -39.88 0.06 -63.16
CA SER A 238 -40.34 -0.43 -64.48
C SER A 238 -40.53 -1.94 -64.48
N SER A 239 -41.51 -2.39 -63.71
CA SER A 239 -42.27 -3.63 -63.93
C SER A 239 -43.66 -3.47 -63.34
#